data_AF-A0A2G6IPE6-F1
#
_entry.id   AF-A0A2G6IPE6-F1
#
_cell.length_a   1.000
_cell.length_b   1.000
_cell.length_c   1.000
_cell.angle_alpha   90.00
_cell.angle_beta   90.00
_cell.angle_gamma   90.00
#
_symmetry.space_group_name_H-M   'P 1'
#
loop_
_entity.id
_entity.type
_entity.pdbx_description
1 polymer ?
#
loop_
_entity_poly.entity_id
_entity_poly.type
_entity_poly.pdbx_seq_one_letter_code
_entity_poly.pdbx_strand_id
1 'polypeptide(L)' 'MDEIRVILTLLYILISLGFIWILFTWVGDIAERRGQDRLLWQISALFINPFLAALLLWFFCERVEEEAE' A
#
# COMPACT_ATOMS: atom_id res chain seq x y z
N MET A 1 -14.42 24.63 23.29
CA MET A 1 -14.98 23.29 23.03
C MET A 1 -14.96 22.96 21.54
N ASP A 2 -15.24 23.92 20.64
CA ASP A 2 -15.21 23.67 19.19
C ASP A 2 -13.78 23.56 18.63
N GLU A 3 -12.82 24.32 19.16
CA GLU A 3 -11.40 24.20 18.78
C GLU A 3 -10.84 22.80 19.04
N ILE A 4 -11.17 22.20 20.19
CA ILE A 4 -10.74 20.84 20.55
C ILE A 4 -11.30 19.81 19.55
N ARG A 5 -12.57 19.97 19.14
CA ARG A 5 -13.19 19.10 18.13
C ARG A 5 -12.53 19.23 16.76
N VAL A 6 -12.18 20.46 16.35
CA VAL A 6 -11.45 20.70 15.10
C VAL A 6 -10.08 20.03 15.14
N ILE A 7 -9.33 20.21 16.23
CA ILE A 7 -8.00 19.58 16.39
C ILE A 7 -8.10 18.05 16.34
N LEU A 8 -9.06 17.45 17.06
CA LEU A 8 -9.27 16.00 17.04
C LEU A 8 -9.63 15.48 15.65
N THR A 9 -10.45 16.23 14.91
CA THR A 9 -10.85 15.88 13.54
C THR A 9 -9.65 15.91 12.60
N LEU A 10 -8.82 16.95 12.68
CA LEU A 10 -7.60 17.06 11.88
C LEU A 10 -6.60 15.95 12.20
N LEU A 11 -6.44 15.62 13.49
CA LEU A 11 -5.58 14.52 13.92
C LEU A 11 -6.05 13.17 13.37
N TYR A 12 -7.37 12.93 13.40
CA TYR A 12 -7.96 11.72 12.84
C TYR A 12 -7.69 11.60 11.33
N ILE A 13 -7.89 12.69 10.58
CA ILE A 13 -7.61 12.74 9.15
C ILE A 13 -6.12 12.44 8.87
N LEU A 14 -5.21 13.06 9.61
CA LEU A 14 -3.76 12.83 9.47
C LEU A 14 -3.38 11.36 9.72
N ILE A 15 -3.93 10.75 10.77
CA ILE A 15 -3.69 9.34 11.09
C ILE A 15 -4.25 8.44 9.99
N SER A 16 -5.46 8.71 9.50
CA SER A 16 -6.05 7.96 8.40
C SER A 16 -5.22 8.06 7.12
N LEU A 17 -4.75 9.24 6.75
CA LEU A 17 -3.89 9.45 5.59
C LEU A 17 -2.55 8.71 5.74
N GLY A 18 -1.94 8.76 6.94
CA GLY A 18 -0.71 8.02 7.23
C GLY A 18 -0.91 6.50 7.13
N PHE A 19 -2.03 5.98 7.64
CA PHE A 19 -2.36 4.57 7.54
C PHE A 19 -2.57 4.13 6.09
N ILE A 20 -3.29 4.92 5.31
CA ILE A 20 -3.48 4.67 3.87
C ILE A 20 -2.12 4.64 3.17
N TRP A 21 -1.26 5.63 3.41
CA TRP A 21 0.08 5.68 2.83
C TRP A 21 0.90 4.41 3.12
N ILE A 22 0.89 3.93 4.37
CA ILE A 22 1.60 2.71 4.76
C ILE A 22 1.13 1.49 3.96
N LEU A 23 -0.18 1.37 3.72
CA LEU A 23 -0.73 0.28 2.90
C LEU A 23 -0.23 0.36 1.46
N PHE A 24 -0.17 1.56 0.89
CA PHE A 24 0.36 1.76 -0.46
C PHE A 24 1.85 1.48 -0.57
N THR A 25 2.66 1.91 0.41
CA THR A 25 4.09 1.57 0.43
C THR A 25 4.32 0.08 0.58
N TRP A 26 3.51 -0.60 1.39
CA TRP A 26 3.58 -2.04 1.58
C TRP A 26 3.32 -2.83 0.28
N VAL A 27 2.31 -2.44 -0.52
CA VAL A 27 2.08 -3.05 -1.85
C VAL A 27 3.27 -2.83 -2.77
N GLY A 28 3.84 -1.62 -2.78
CA GLY A 28 5.01 -1.30 -3.56
C GLY A 28 6.23 -2.15 -3.18
N ASP A 29 6.46 -2.36 -1.89
CA ASP A 29 7.55 -3.20 -1.40
C ASP A 29 7.35 -4.68 -1.77
N ILE A 30 6.10 -5.18 -1.79
CA ILE A 30 5.78 -6.53 -2.28
C ILE A 30 6.05 -6.64 -3.78
N ALA A 31 5.64 -5.65 -4.56
CA ALA A 31 5.89 -5.61 -6.00
C ALA A 31 7.39 -5.65 -6.31
N GLU A 32 8.18 -4.85 -5.59
CA GLU A 32 9.64 -4.78 -5.74
C GLU A 32 10.32 -6.13 -5.44
N ARG A 33 9.90 -6.82 -4.37
CA ARG A 33 10.39 -8.19 -4.04
C ARG A 33 10.00 -9.26 -5.08
N ARG A 34 8.97 -8.99 -5.89
CA ARG A 34 8.48 -9.87 -6.97
C ARG A 34 9.01 -9.42 -8.34
N GLY A 35 9.97 -8.49 -8.39
CA GLY A 35 10.55 -7.99 -9.63
C GLY A 35 9.59 -7.15 -10.48
N GLN A 36 8.51 -6.66 -9.88
CA GLN A 36 7.50 -5.83 -10.54
C GLN A 36 7.75 -4.35 -10.27
N ASP A 37 7.21 -3.48 -11.12
CA ASP A 37 7.35 -2.03 -10.95
C ASP A 37 6.57 -1.54 -9.73
N ARG A 38 7.30 -0.96 -8.78
CA ARG A 38 6.79 -0.42 -7.52
C ARG A 38 5.68 0.62 -7.74
N LEU A 39 5.92 1.61 -8.60
CA LEU A 39 5.00 2.73 -8.79
C LEU A 39 3.73 2.27 -9.50
N LEU A 40 3.86 1.39 -10.49
CA LEU A 40 2.73 0.85 -11.24
C LEU A 40 1.78 0.07 -10.32
N TRP A 41 2.32 -0.75 -9.42
CA TRP A 41 1.50 -1.49 -8.45
C TRP A 41 0.91 -0.62 -7.34
N GLN A 42 1.60 0.44 -6.93
CA GLN A 42 1.02 1.45 -6.04
C GLN A 42 -0.15 2.20 -6.68
N ILE A 43 -0.02 2.59 -7.96
CA ILE A 43 -1.09 3.22 -8.71
C ILE A 43 -2.25 2.24 -8.92
N SER A 44 -1.96 0.99 -9.26
CA SER A 44 -2.99 -0.05 -9.44
C SER A 44 -3.77 -0.31 -8.16
N ALA A 45 -3.11 -0.27 -6.99
CA ALA A 45 -3.76 -0.38 -5.70
C ALA A 45 -4.77 0.75 -5.41
N LEU A 46 -4.65 1.92 -6.06
CA LEU A 46 -5.62 3.04 -5.89
C LEU A 46 -6.97 2.70 -6.53
N PHE A 47 -6.95 1.92 -7.61
CA PHE A 47 -8.15 1.61 -8.40
C PHE A 47 -8.88 0.34 -7.94
N ILE A 48 -8.17 -0.56 -7.26
CA ILE A 48 -8.73 -1.84 -6.83
C ILE A 48 -8.90 -1.83 -5.31
N ASN A 49 -7.83 -2.12 -4.60
CA ASN A 49 -7.67 -2.10 -3.15
C ASN A 49 -6.22 -2.53 -2.87
N PRO A 50 -5.49 -1.92 -1.93
CA PRO A 50 -4.12 -2.33 -1.62
C PRO A 50 -3.99 -3.80 -1.20
N PHE A 51 -4.94 -4.35 -0.44
CA PHE A 51 -4.94 -5.77 -0.07
C PHE A 51 -5.15 -6.69 -1.28
N LEU A 52 -6.05 -6.31 -2.19
CA LEU A 52 -6.31 -7.12 -3.38
C LEU A 52 -5.14 -7.04 -4.37
N ALA A 53 -4.51 -5.87 -4.51
CA ALA A 53 -3.29 -5.70 -5.30
C ALA A 53 -2.13 -6.57 -4.75
N ALA A 54 -1.90 -6.57 -3.44
CA ALA A 54 -0.93 -7.46 -2.81
C ALA A 54 -1.26 -8.95 -3.01
N LEU A 55 -2.54 -9.31 -2.96
CA LEU A 55 -3.02 -10.67 -3.20
C LEU A 55 -2.79 -11.10 -4.66
N LEU A 56 -3.07 -10.22 -5.63
CA LEU A 56 -2.78 -10.47 -7.04
C LEU A 56 -1.28 -10.64 -7.30
N LEU A 57 -0.44 -9.80 -6.71
CA LEU A 57 1.02 -9.94 -6.72
C LEU A 57 1.46 -11.30 -6.16
N TRP A 58 0.79 -11.79 -5.12
CA TRP A 58 1.12 -13.10 -4.55
C TRP A 58 0.75 -14.24 -5.50
N PHE A 59 -0.46 -14.22 -6.05
CA PHE A 59 -0.97 -15.33 -6.86
C PHE A 59 -0.35 -15.40 -8.25
N PHE A 60 -0.01 -14.27 -8.87
CA PHE A 60 0.35 -14.22 -10.29
C PHE A 60 1.81 -13.86 -10.56
N CYS A 61 2.52 -13.24 -9.62
CA CYS A 61 3.94 -12.92 -9.80
C CYS A 61 4.78 -13.91 -8.99
N GLU A 62 5.69 -14.62 -9.66
CA GLU A 62 6.65 -15.50 -9.00
C GLU A 62 7.67 -14.68 -8.19
N ARG A 63 8.28 -15.25 -7.14
CA ARG A 63 9.35 -14.53 -6.43
C ARG A 63 10.61 -14.62 -7.27
N VAL A 64 11.30 -13.50 -7.43
CA VAL A 64 12.62 -13.45 -8.09
C VAL A 64 13.66 -14.31 -7.36
N GLU A 65 13.41 -14.70 -6.11
CA GLU A 65 14.29 -15.61 -5.33
C GLU A 65 14.27 -17.08 -5.81
N GLU A 66 13.30 -17.54 -6.59
CA GLU A 66 13.18 -18.96 -6.98
C GLU A 66 14.08 -19.39 -8.16
N GLU A 67 14.86 -18.50 -8.77
CA GLU A 67 15.80 -18.86 -9.85
C GLU A 67 17.26 -19.08 -9.37
N ALA A 68 17.51 -19.14 -8.06
CA ALA A 68 18.85 -19.29 -7.50
C ALA A 68 19.19 -20.69 -6.93
N GLU A 69 18.38 -21.73 -7.18
CA GLU A 69 18.70 -23.11 -6.79
C GLU A 69 18.29 -24.16 -7.84
#